data_AF-A0A520PKU5-F1
#
_entry.id   AF-A0A520PKU5-F1
#
_cell.length_a   1.000
_cell.length_b   1.000
_cell.length_c   1.000
_cell.angle_alpha   90.00
_cell.angle_beta   90.00
_cell.angle_gamma   90.00
#
_symmetry.space_group_name_H-M   'P 1'
#
loop_
_entity.id
_entity.type
_entity.pdbx_description
1 polymer ?
#
loop_
_entity_poly.entity_id
_entity_poly.type
_entity_poly.pdbx_seq_one_letter_code
_entity_poly.pdbx_strand_id
1 'polypeptide(L)'
;MPLDELQRIEIAIELDKGVSYEELVRKFSASASELKDIENLLLKKDVPPKNKFHRKKKSETDRGLILKKLMSGELPEKISEHFEVSLKVLKRWAKEEGIPWDKSWSDLTATEKKEIQALREEGESWEEIARAYQLHLDGEELIPQLPYQTLTPAEVGLLMEIFTTTPNISISGACQLASQAGIELNHKAVASYKRRWSRFHRAS
;
A
#
# COMPACT_ATOMS: atom_id res chain seq x y z
N MET A 1 15.25 2.74 54.44
CA MET A 1 15.64 1.63 53.55
C MET A 1 14.85 1.79 52.27
N PRO A 2 15.43 1.56 51.08
CA PRO A 2 14.65 1.58 49.84
C PRO A 2 13.60 0.46 49.88
N LEU A 3 12.38 0.76 49.46
CA LEU A 3 11.30 -0.22 49.37
C LEU A 3 11.68 -1.36 48.41
N ASP A 4 11.48 -2.60 48.85
CA ASP A 4 11.65 -3.77 48.00
C ASP A 4 10.53 -3.88 46.94
N GLU A 5 10.71 -4.76 45.97
CA GLU A 5 9.79 -4.89 44.84
C GLU A 5 8.39 -5.36 45.26
N LEU A 6 8.29 -6.19 46.30
CA LEU A 6 7.00 -6.68 46.82
C LEU A 6 6.24 -5.56 47.55
N GLN A 7 6.94 -4.76 48.35
CA GLN A 7 6.38 -3.59 49.03
C GLN A 7 5.87 -2.55 48.02
N ARG A 8 6.60 -2.32 46.92
CA ARG A 8 6.16 -1.40 45.85
C ARG A 8 4.88 -1.87 45.18
N ILE A 9 4.74 -3.17 44.93
CA ILE A 9 3.53 -3.77 44.35
C ILE A 9 2.36 -3.64 45.32
N GLU A 10 2.58 -3.91 46.61
CA GLU A 10 1.52 -3.82 47.62
C GLU A 10 1.04 -2.38 47.80
N ILE A 11 1.95 -1.41 47.86
CA ILE A 11 1.62 0.02 47.90
C ILE A 11 0.81 0.44 46.67
N ALA A 12 1.18 -0.04 45.48
CA ALA A 12 0.46 0.29 44.25
C ALA A 12 -0.99 -0.23 44.26
N ILE A 13 -1.21 -1.43 44.82
CA ILE A 13 -2.55 -2.02 44.99
C ILE A 13 -3.37 -1.21 45.99
N GLU A 14 -2.78 -0.76 47.10
CA GLU A 14 -3.49 0.03 48.11
C GLU A 14 -3.82 1.46 47.61
N LEU A 15 -2.94 2.06 46.81
CA LEU A 15 -3.21 3.33 46.12
C LEU A 15 -4.39 3.20 45.14
N ASP A 16 -4.46 2.11 44.35
CA ASP A 16 -5.57 1.84 43.43
C ASP A 16 -6.91 1.62 44.17
N LYS A 17 -6.85 1.12 45.42
CA LYS A 17 -8.00 1.01 46.33
C LYS A 17 -8.39 2.33 47.01
N GLY A 18 -7.64 3.41 46.77
CA GLY A 18 -7.92 4.75 47.31
C GLY A 18 -7.45 4.99 48.75
N VAL A 19 -6.51 4.18 49.26
CA VAL A 19 -5.91 4.40 50.59
C VAL A 19 -5.08 5.68 50.60
N SER A 20 -5.15 6.44 51.69
CA SER A 20 -4.49 7.74 51.78
C SER A 20 -2.97 7.63 51.90
N TYR A 21 -2.25 8.64 51.38
CA TYR A 21 -0.79 8.72 51.47
C TYR A 21 -0.27 8.65 52.91
N GLU A 22 -0.96 9.28 53.85
CA GLU A 22 -0.54 9.33 55.25
C GLU A 22 -0.59 7.96 55.93
N GLU A 23 -1.56 7.12 55.55
CA GLU A 23 -1.68 5.74 56.03
C GLU A 23 -0.59 4.84 55.42
N LEU A 24 -0.27 5.01 54.14
CA LEU A 24 0.78 4.24 53.46
C LEU A 24 2.19 4.61 53.95
N VAL A 25 2.44 5.89 54.25
CA VAL A 25 3.69 6.34 54.89
C VAL A 25 3.87 5.66 56.25
N ARG A 26 2.81 5.58 57.06
CA ARG A 26 2.87 4.93 58.37
C ARG A 26 3.03 3.41 58.28
N LYS A 27 2.30 2.76 57.36
CA LYS A 27 2.29 1.30 57.20
C LYS A 27 3.60 0.76 56.62
N PHE A 28 4.18 1.44 55.64
CA PHE A 28 5.37 0.98 54.93
C PHE A 28 6.64 1.75 55.28
N SER A 29 6.57 2.73 56.19
CA SER A 29 7.69 3.65 56.50
C SER A 29 8.29 4.29 55.23
N ALA A 30 7.45 4.51 54.22
CA ALA A 30 7.82 5.03 52.91
C ALA A 30 7.84 6.57 52.92
N SER A 31 8.72 7.17 52.11
CA SER A 31 8.71 8.62 51.92
C SER A 31 7.60 9.07 50.96
N ALA A 32 7.11 10.31 51.13
CA ALA A 32 6.11 10.88 50.23
C ALA A 32 6.59 10.97 48.76
N SER A 33 7.90 11.07 48.53
CA SER A 33 8.51 11.00 47.19
C SER A 33 8.38 9.61 46.56
N GLU A 34 8.61 8.54 47.32
CA GLU A 34 8.52 7.17 46.79
C GLU A 34 7.07 6.79 46.45
N LEU A 35 6.11 7.24 47.25
CA LEU A 35 4.69 7.03 46.96
C LEU A 35 4.23 7.80 45.71
N LYS A 36 4.74 9.02 45.50
CA LYS A 36 4.48 9.79 44.26
C LYS A 36 5.11 9.13 43.04
N ASP A 37 6.29 8.54 43.17
CA ASP A 37 6.93 7.82 42.07
C ASP A 37 6.12 6.56 41.69
N ILE A 38 5.57 5.84 42.67
CA ILE A 38 4.71 4.67 42.45
C ILE A 38 3.37 5.09 41.81
N GLU A 39 2.73 6.16 42.28
CA GLU A 39 1.49 6.70 41.69
C GLU A 39 1.73 7.20 40.25
N ASN A 40 2.84 7.87 39.98
CA ASN A 40 3.22 8.29 38.63
C ASN A 40 3.47 7.10 37.70
N LEU A 41 3.88 5.94 38.21
CA LEU A 41 3.99 4.70 37.43
C LEU A 41 2.61 4.10 37.14
N LEU A 42 1.66 4.21 38.07
CA LEU A 42 0.26 3.78 37.87
C LEU A 42 -0.46 4.65 36.84
N LEU A 43 -0.28 5.98 36.89
CA LEU A 43 -0.90 6.92 35.95
C LEU A 43 -0.39 6.78 34.50
N LYS A 44 0.76 6.12 34.28
CA LYS A 44 1.33 5.87 32.95
C LYS A 44 0.70 4.69 32.21
N LYS A 45 -0.38 4.08 32.72
CA LYS A 45 -0.98 2.86 32.14
C LYS A 45 -1.71 3.03 30.80
N ASP A 46 -1.82 4.23 30.22
CA ASP A 46 -2.49 4.43 28.91
C ASP A 46 -1.69 5.23 27.88
N VAL A 47 -0.37 5.05 27.81
CA VAL A 47 0.37 5.34 26.56
C VAL A 47 1.46 4.29 26.39
N PRO A 48 1.42 3.41 25.37
CA PRO A 48 2.55 2.56 25.07
C PRO A 48 3.75 3.48 24.85
N PRO A 49 4.89 3.26 25.56
CA PRO A 49 6.05 4.10 25.37
C PRO A 49 6.39 4.04 23.89
N LYS A 50 6.55 5.20 23.25
CA LYS A 50 7.10 5.29 21.90
C LYS A 50 8.33 4.42 21.88
N ASN A 51 8.21 3.21 21.34
CA ASN A 51 9.33 2.37 21.04
C ASN A 51 10.18 3.25 20.13
N LYS A 52 11.29 3.77 20.68
CA LYS A 52 12.48 3.97 19.88
C LYS A 52 12.71 2.60 19.28
N PHE A 53 12.26 2.42 18.04
CA PHE A 53 12.61 1.26 17.25
C PHE A 53 14.12 1.15 17.40
N HIS A 54 14.59 0.19 18.20
CA HIS A 54 15.91 -0.35 18.01
C HIS A 54 15.85 -0.93 16.61
N ARG A 55 16.21 -0.09 15.64
CA ARG A 55 16.45 -0.46 14.27
C ARG A 55 17.43 -1.61 14.40
N LYS A 56 16.96 -2.86 14.27
CA LYS A 56 17.84 -4.01 14.11
C LYS A 56 18.85 -3.54 13.08
N LYS A 57 20.13 -3.44 13.46
CA LYS A 57 21.21 -3.26 12.50
C LYS A 57 21.04 -4.45 11.56
N LYS A 58 20.42 -4.22 10.39
CA LYS A 58 20.28 -5.26 9.37
C LYS A 58 21.70 -5.69 9.06
N SER A 59 21.93 -6.99 9.10
CA SER A 59 23.27 -7.54 8.95
C SER A 59 23.82 -7.10 7.59
N GLU A 60 25.14 -6.91 7.45
CA GLU A 60 25.75 -6.67 6.14
C GLU A 60 25.38 -7.79 5.14
N THR A 61 25.12 -9.00 5.66
CA THR A 61 24.60 -10.16 4.93
C THR A 61 23.24 -9.89 4.28
N ASP A 62 22.31 -9.23 4.97
CA ASP A 62 21.00 -8.87 4.42
C ASP A 62 21.11 -7.82 3.30
N ARG A 63 21.98 -6.82 3.47
CA ARG A 63 22.23 -5.80 2.43
C ARG A 63 22.79 -6.46 1.17
N GLY A 64 23.79 -7.34 1.31
CA GLY A 64 24.39 -8.03 0.17
C GLY A 64 23.37 -8.89 -0.60
N LEU A 65 22.50 -9.60 0.11
CA LEU A 65 21.44 -10.40 -0.52
C LEU A 65 20.40 -9.52 -1.24
N ILE A 66 19.99 -8.41 -0.62
CA ILE A 66 19.07 -7.44 -1.21
C ILE A 66 19.62 -6.85 -2.50
N LEU A 67 20.90 -6.46 -2.51
CA LEU A 67 21.57 -5.91 -3.68
C LEU A 67 21.64 -6.94 -4.81
N LYS A 68 21.93 -8.21 -4.50
CA LYS A 68 21.89 -9.29 -5.49
C LYS A 68 20.52 -9.45 -6.13
N LYS A 69 19.45 -9.38 -5.34
CA LYS A 69 18.07 -9.44 -5.83
C LYS A 69 17.69 -8.24 -6.71
N LEU A 70 18.11 -7.04 -6.33
CA LEU A 70 17.95 -5.85 -7.16
C LEU A 70 18.69 -5.98 -8.50
N MET A 71 19.93 -6.48 -8.50
CA MET A 71 20.69 -6.71 -9.73
C MET A 71 20.08 -7.79 -10.63
N SER A 72 19.42 -8.80 -10.07
CA SER A 72 18.68 -9.80 -10.86
C SER A 72 17.37 -9.26 -11.45
N GLY A 73 17.01 -8.00 -11.18
CA GLY A 73 15.76 -7.40 -11.66
C GLY A 73 14.54 -7.86 -10.88
N GLU A 74 14.68 -8.16 -9.58
CA GLU A 74 13.53 -8.43 -8.72
C GLU A 74 12.87 -7.12 -8.29
N LEU A 75 11.54 -7.09 -8.34
CA LEU A 75 10.74 -5.91 -8.08
C LEU A 75 11.05 -5.32 -6.68
N PRO A 76 11.40 -4.04 -6.56
CA PRO A 76 11.76 -3.43 -5.28
C PRO A 76 10.65 -3.54 -4.22
N GLU A 77 9.38 -3.52 -4.62
CA GLU A 77 8.22 -3.72 -3.73
C GLU A 77 8.22 -5.10 -3.08
N LYS A 78 8.53 -6.18 -3.85
CA LYS A 78 8.62 -7.55 -3.32
C LYS A 78 9.80 -7.69 -2.36
N ILE A 79 10.93 -7.09 -2.70
CA ILE A 79 12.12 -7.05 -1.81
C ILE A 79 11.80 -6.27 -0.53
N SER A 80 11.11 -5.14 -0.65
CA SER A 80 10.71 -4.29 0.47
C SER A 80 9.84 -5.05 1.47
N GLU A 81 8.86 -5.81 0.96
CA GLU A 81 8.00 -6.67 1.77
C GLU A 81 8.79 -7.81 2.42
N HIS A 82 9.56 -8.58 1.64
CA HIS A 82 10.27 -9.75 2.14
C HIS A 82 11.34 -9.43 3.20
N PHE A 83 12.08 -8.32 3.02
CA PHE A 83 13.14 -7.94 3.95
C PHE A 83 12.71 -6.86 4.94
N GLU A 84 11.46 -6.42 4.92
CA GLU A 84 10.93 -5.30 5.72
C GLU A 84 11.79 -4.02 5.61
N VAL A 85 12.32 -3.73 4.41
CA VAL A 85 13.15 -2.54 4.12
C VAL A 85 12.33 -1.56 3.32
N SER A 86 12.25 -0.29 3.72
CA SER A 86 11.50 0.69 2.93
C SER A 86 12.12 0.91 1.54
N LEU A 87 11.26 1.12 0.53
CA LEU A 87 11.67 1.47 -0.84
C LEU A 87 12.67 2.63 -0.90
N LYS A 88 12.57 3.61 -0.01
CA LYS A 88 13.53 4.73 0.08
C LYS A 88 14.95 4.28 0.42
N VAL A 89 15.09 3.25 1.26
CA VAL A 89 16.39 2.68 1.62
C VAL A 89 16.91 1.81 0.46
N LEU A 90 16.05 1.00 -0.17
CA LEU A 90 16.41 0.22 -1.35
C LEU A 90 16.91 1.12 -2.49
N LYS A 91 16.18 2.20 -2.79
CA LYS A 91 16.57 3.19 -3.81
C LYS A 91 17.91 3.86 -3.51
N ARG A 92 18.19 4.12 -2.22
CA ARG A 92 19.48 4.65 -1.79
C ARG A 92 20.61 3.65 -2.02
N TRP A 93 20.43 2.40 -1.60
CA TRP A 93 21.43 1.36 -1.78
C TRP A 93 21.67 1.04 -3.25
N ALA A 94 20.62 0.95 -4.07
CA ALA A 94 20.74 0.81 -5.51
C ALA A 94 21.61 1.93 -6.11
N LYS A 95 21.36 3.18 -5.71
CA LYS A 95 22.16 4.34 -6.16
C LYS A 95 23.63 4.26 -5.71
N GLU A 96 23.89 3.85 -4.47
CA GLU A 96 25.26 3.70 -3.95
C GLU A 96 26.07 2.66 -4.74
N GLU A 97 25.41 1.58 -5.20
CA GLU A 97 26.04 0.47 -5.94
C GLU A 97 25.93 0.62 -7.46
N GLY A 98 25.35 1.72 -7.96
CA GLY A 98 25.16 1.94 -9.41
C GLY A 98 24.14 1.01 -10.08
N ILE A 99 23.24 0.39 -9.32
CA ILE A 99 22.17 -0.47 -9.84
C ILE A 99 21.08 0.42 -10.47
N PRO A 100 20.65 0.15 -11.72
CA PRO A 100 19.52 0.85 -12.35
C PRO A 100 18.26 0.75 -11.48
N TRP A 101 17.50 1.83 -11.43
CA TRP A 101 16.27 1.90 -10.65
C TRP A 101 15.12 2.36 -11.54
N ASP A 102 14.17 1.45 -11.78
CA ASP A 102 12.98 1.73 -12.56
C ASP A 102 12.03 2.68 -11.81
N LYS A 103 11.25 3.45 -12.57
CA LYS A 103 10.16 4.26 -12.01
C LYS A 103 9.07 3.33 -11.47
N SER A 104 8.49 3.70 -10.33
CA SER A 104 7.24 3.10 -9.87
C SER A 104 6.04 3.81 -10.48
N TRP A 105 4.86 3.18 -10.47
CA TRP A 105 3.61 3.85 -10.87
C TRP A 105 3.37 5.15 -10.08
N SER A 106 3.81 5.21 -8.82
CA SER A 106 3.67 6.40 -7.99
C SER A 106 4.55 7.58 -8.44
N ASP A 107 5.70 7.30 -9.08
CA ASP A 107 6.64 8.30 -9.58
C ASP A 107 6.16 8.95 -10.90
N LEU A 108 5.22 8.32 -11.61
CA LEU A 108 4.72 8.81 -12.89
C LEU A 108 3.82 10.04 -12.74
N THR A 109 3.98 10.97 -13.68
CA THR A 109 3.11 12.14 -13.86
C THR A 109 1.69 11.75 -14.24
N ALA A 110 0.74 12.66 -14.05
CA ALA A 110 -0.64 12.43 -14.46
C ALA A 110 -0.78 12.21 -15.98
N THR A 111 0.10 12.81 -16.78
CA THR A 111 0.13 12.65 -18.24
C THR A 111 0.64 11.26 -18.62
N GLU A 112 1.80 10.85 -18.10
CA GLU A 112 2.35 9.49 -18.34
C GLU A 112 1.34 8.41 -17.92
N LYS A 113 0.68 8.57 -16.76
CA LYS A 113 -0.36 7.63 -16.31
C LYS A 113 -1.53 7.50 -17.29
N LYS A 114 -1.99 8.62 -17.84
CA LYS A 114 -3.08 8.63 -18.84
C LYS A 114 -2.64 7.98 -20.15
N GLU A 115 -1.44 8.28 -20.61
CA GLU A 115 -0.88 7.70 -21.83
C GLU A 115 -0.71 6.18 -21.70
N ILE A 116 -0.11 5.72 -20.60
CA ILE A 116 0.05 4.28 -20.32
C ILE A 116 -1.32 3.59 -20.29
N GLN A 117 -2.33 4.17 -19.65
CA GLN A 117 -3.69 3.60 -19.68
C GLN A 117 -4.26 3.52 -21.10
N ALA A 118 -4.06 4.56 -21.92
CA ALA A 118 -4.50 4.54 -23.31
C ALA A 118 -3.79 3.45 -24.12
N LEU A 119 -2.47 3.33 -24.01
CA LEU A 119 -1.68 2.28 -24.69
C LEU A 119 -2.16 0.87 -24.29
N ARG A 120 -2.41 0.63 -23.00
CA ARG A 120 -2.97 -0.64 -22.51
C ARG A 120 -4.37 -0.91 -23.06
N GLU A 121 -5.21 0.12 -23.20
CA GLU A 121 -6.54 -0.01 -23.82
C GLU A 121 -6.45 -0.31 -25.32
N GLU A 122 -5.44 0.23 -25.99
CA GLU A 122 -5.15 0.02 -27.39
C GLU A 122 -4.54 -1.36 -27.67
N GLY A 123 -4.08 -2.07 -26.63
CA GLY A 123 -3.57 -3.44 -26.70
C GLY A 123 -2.06 -3.53 -26.88
N GLU A 124 -1.33 -2.44 -26.64
CA GLU A 124 0.13 -2.44 -26.62
C GLU A 124 0.64 -3.39 -25.52
N SER A 125 1.75 -4.09 -25.81
CA SER A 125 2.30 -5.06 -24.87
C SER A 125 2.86 -4.36 -23.63
N TRP A 126 2.75 -5.02 -22.47
CA TRP A 126 3.30 -4.47 -21.25
C TRP A 126 4.82 -4.27 -21.35
N GLU A 127 5.54 -5.16 -22.04
CA GLU A 127 6.98 -5.04 -22.25
C GLU A 127 7.37 -3.79 -23.02
N GLU A 128 6.60 -3.39 -24.03
CA GLU A 128 6.84 -2.16 -24.80
C GLU A 128 6.56 -0.91 -23.96
N ILE A 129 5.44 -0.91 -23.23
CA ILE A 129 5.07 0.18 -22.32
C ILE A 129 6.13 0.33 -21.23
N ALA A 130 6.54 -0.76 -20.59
CA ALA A 130 7.50 -0.75 -19.51
C ALA A 130 8.86 -0.19 -19.98
N ARG A 131 9.33 -0.60 -21.17
CA ARG A 131 10.56 -0.05 -21.76
C ARG A 131 10.44 1.44 -22.08
N ALA A 132 9.34 1.88 -22.68
CA ALA A 132 9.14 3.28 -23.07
C ALA A 132 9.10 4.22 -21.87
N TYR A 133 8.51 3.79 -20.76
CA TYR A 133 8.32 4.61 -19.56
C TYR A 133 9.33 4.30 -18.43
N GLN A 134 10.32 3.43 -18.68
CA GLN A 134 11.32 2.98 -17.70
C GLN A 134 10.67 2.41 -16.44
N LEU A 135 9.69 1.53 -16.62
CA LEU A 135 9.00 0.80 -15.56
C LEU A 135 9.56 -0.61 -15.45
N HIS A 136 9.42 -1.19 -14.27
CA HIS A 136 9.82 -2.57 -14.01
C HIS A 136 8.92 -3.56 -14.76
N LEU A 137 9.51 -4.61 -15.38
CA LEU A 137 8.75 -5.61 -16.15
C LEU A 137 7.75 -6.40 -15.29
N ASP A 138 8.08 -6.71 -14.03
CA ASP A 138 7.12 -7.34 -13.12
C ASP A 138 6.16 -6.34 -12.44
N GLY A 139 6.17 -5.07 -12.87
CA GLY A 139 5.41 -3.99 -12.26
C GLY A 139 3.97 -3.86 -12.74
N GLU A 140 3.49 -4.67 -13.69
CA GLU A 140 2.16 -4.50 -14.29
C GLU A 140 1.04 -4.59 -13.25
N GLU A 141 1.17 -5.53 -12.30
CA GLU A 141 0.20 -5.75 -11.23
C GLU A 141 0.03 -4.55 -10.30
N LEU A 142 1.02 -3.65 -10.28
CA LEU A 142 0.98 -2.42 -9.48
C LEU A 142 0.21 -1.29 -10.15
N ILE A 143 -0.18 -1.46 -11.43
CA ILE A 143 -0.92 -0.46 -12.19
C ILE A 143 -2.42 -0.69 -12.05
N PRO A 144 -3.23 0.38 -11.90
CA PRO A 144 -4.68 0.28 -11.90
C PRO A 144 -5.21 -0.49 -13.12
N GLN A 145 -6.20 -1.34 -12.86
CA GLN A 145 -6.94 -2.04 -13.90
C GLN A 145 -7.67 -1.06 -14.83
N LEU A 146 -7.86 -1.49 -16.07
CA LEU A 146 -8.58 -0.70 -17.07
C LEU A 146 -10.08 -0.72 -16.78
N PRO A 147 -10.81 0.39 -17.02
CA PRO A 147 -12.23 0.44 -16.70
C PRO A 147 -13.07 -0.66 -17.35
N TYR A 148 -12.72 -1.12 -18.56
CA TYR A 148 -13.47 -2.22 -19.21
C TYR A 148 -13.30 -3.57 -18.50
N GLN A 149 -12.26 -3.76 -17.69
CA GLN A 149 -12.00 -5.03 -17.00
C GLN A 149 -13.01 -5.29 -15.88
N THR A 150 -13.81 -4.30 -15.49
CA THR A 150 -14.93 -4.50 -14.57
C THR A 150 -16.17 -5.09 -15.24
N LEU A 151 -16.21 -5.20 -16.57
CA LEU A 151 -17.33 -5.76 -17.32
C LEU A 151 -17.28 -7.28 -17.27
N THR A 152 -18.43 -7.89 -17.02
CA THR A 152 -18.64 -9.33 -17.13
C THR A 152 -18.55 -9.80 -18.58
N PRO A 153 -18.28 -11.10 -18.83
CA PRO A 153 -18.26 -11.64 -20.19
C PRO A 153 -19.57 -11.40 -20.97
N ALA A 154 -20.72 -11.43 -20.28
CA ALA A 154 -22.03 -11.16 -20.88
C ALA A 154 -22.15 -9.69 -21.32
N GLU A 155 -21.74 -8.74 -20.48
CA GLU A 155 -21.75 -7.31 -20.81
C GLU A 155 -20.78 -6.98 -21.95
N VAL A 156 -19.61 -7.63 -21.98
CA VAL A 156 -18.64 -7.52 -23.08
C VAL A 156 -19.24 -8.06 -24.38
N GLY A 157 -19.91 -9.22 -24.34
CA GLY A 157 -20.59 -9.80 -25.50
C GLY A 157 -21.67 -8.90 -26.06
N LEU A 158 -22.51 -8.34 -25.19
CA LEU A 158 -23.53 -7.35 -25.56
C LEU A 158 -22.92 -6.10 -26.19
N LEU A 159 -21.87 -5.53 -25.59
CA LEU A 159 -21.19 -4.37 -26.15
C LEU A 159 -20.54 -4.68 -27.51
N MET A 160 -20.00 -5.87 -27.68
CA MET A 160 -19.46 -6.32 -28.97
C MET A 160 -20.56 -6.32 -30.03
N GLU A 161 -21.72 -6.91 -29.73
CA GLU A 161 -22.88 -6.94 -30.63
C GLU A 161 -23.35 -5.52 -30.99
N ILE A 162 -23.52 -4.65 -29.99
CA ILE A 162 -23.90 -3.25 -30.16
C ILE A 162 -22.92 -2.52 -31.09
N PHE A 163 -21.61 -2.65 -30.84
CA PHE A 163 -20.60 -1.94 -31.64
C PHE A 163 -20.43 -2.53 -33.04
N THR A 164 -20.63 -3.84 -33.22
CA THR A 164 -20.66 -4.42 -34.57
C THR A 164 -21.89 -3.99 -35.36
N THR A 165 -23.06 -3.87 -34.71
CA THR A 165 -24.32 -3.48 -35.37
C THR A 165 -24.36 -1.98 -35.65
N THR A 166 -23.81 -1.17 -34.76
CA THR A 166 -23.83 0.29 -34.86
C THR A 166 -22.49 0.91 -34.45
N PRO A 167 -21.42 0.79 -35.28
CA PRO A 167 -20.06 1.20 -34.93
C PRO A 167 -19.92 2.65 -34.44
N ASN A 168 -20.72 3.54 -35.02
CA ASN A 168 -20.68 4.98 -34.73
C ASN A 168 -21.56 5.39 -33.54
N ILE A 169 -22.20 4.45 -32.83
CA ILE A 169 -23.07 4.75 -31.69
C ILE A 169 -22.33 5.52 -30.59
N SER A 170 -22.98 6.51 -29.96
CA SER A 170 -22.38 7.20 -28.81
C SER A 170 -22.27 6.25 -27.60
N ILE A 171 -21.42 6.61 -26.62
CA ILE A 171 -21.32 5.86 -25.36
C ILE A 171 -22.66 5.84 -24.62
N SER A 172 -23.34 6.99 -24.57
CA SER A 172 -24.68 7.09 -23.98
C SER A 172 -25.70 6.23 -24.72
N GLY A 173 -25.65 6.20 -26.05
CA GLY A 173 -26.53 5.36 -26.88
C GLY A 173 -26.30 3.87 -26.63
N ALA A 174 -25.03 3.44 -26.53
CA ALA A 174 -24.71 2.06 -26.19
C ALA A 174 -25.20 1.67 -24.77
N CYS A 175 -25.04 2.57 -23.79
CA CYS A 175 -25.59 2.35 -22.45
C CYS A 175 -27.13 2.28 -22.46
N GLN A 176 -27.79 3.10 -23.28
CA GLN A 176 -29.24 3.07 -23.42
C GLN A 176 -29.75 1.77 -24.05
N LEU A 177 -29.09 1.27 -25.09
CA LEU A 177 -29.42 -0.04 -25.68
C LEU A 177 -29.23 -1.17 -24.67
N ALA A 178 -28.15 -1.13 -23.89
CA ALA A 178 -27.94 -2.12 -22.84
C ALA A 178 -29.03 -2.05 -21.76
N SER A 179 -29.44 -0.85 -21.37
CA SER A 179 -30.53 -0.64 -20.40
C SER A 179 -31.87 -1.18 -20.91
N GLN A 180 -32.15 -1.07 -22.21
CA GLN A 180 -33.34 -1.69 -22.84
C GLN A 180 -33.31 -3.22 -22.77
N ALA A 181 -32.11 -3.82 -22.73
CA ALA A 181 -31.91 -5.26 -22.50
C ALA A 181 -31.86 -5.63 -20.99
N GLY A 182 -32.15 -4.68 -20.09
CA GLY A 182 -32.14 -4.89 -18.64
C GLY A 182 -30.75 -4.88 -18.01
N ILE A 183 -29.73 -4.36 -18.70
CA ILE A 183 -28.34 -4.33 -18.24
C ILE A 183 -27.88 -2.88 -18.05
N GLU A 184 -27.55 -2.50 -16.81
CA GLU A 184 -26.99 -1.18 -16.52
C GLU A 184 -25.48 -1.18 -16.64
N LEU A 185 -24.94 -0.44 -17.62
CA LEU A 185 -23.50 -0.37 -17.87
C LEU A 185 -22.87 0.92 -17.32
N ASN A 186 -21.64 0.79 -16.82
CA ASN A 186 -20.82 1.93 -16.43
C ASN A 186 -20.27 2.66 -17.68
N HIS A 187 -20.56 3.95 -17.79
CA HIS A 187 -20.13 4.78 -18.94
C HIS A 187 -18.60 4.77 -19.16
N LYS A 188 -17.79 4.77 -18.09
CA LYS A 188 -16.32 4.73 -18.21
C LYS A 188 -15.86 3.38 -18.76
N ALA A 189 -16.46 2.28 -18.31
CA ALA A 189 -16.16 0.94 -18.79
C ALA A 189 -16.53 0.78 -20.27
N VAL A 190 -17.71 1.29 -20.66
CA VAL A 190 -18.18 1.29 -22.06
C VAL A 190 -17.25 2.13 -22.95
N ALA A 191 -16.84 3.32 -22.50
CA ALA A 191 -15.91 4.17 -23.24
C ALA A 191 -14.52 3.53 -23.39
N SER A 192 -14.03 2.90 -22.34
CA SER A 192 -12.78 2.13 -22.33
C SER A 192 -12.85 0.96 -23.33
N TYR A 193 -13.92 0.16 -23.28
CA TYR A 193 -14.12 -0.96 -24.19
C TYR A 193 -14.29 -0.52 -25.64
N LYS A 194 -15.03 0.57 -25.91
CA LYS A 194 -15.21 1.10 -27.27
C LYS A 194 -13.89 1.49 -27.91
N ARG A 195 -12.97 2.12 -27.17
CA ARG A 195 -11.64 2.49 -27.67
C ARG A 195 -10.87 1.24 -28.11
N ARG A 196 -10.82 0.23 -27.25
CA ARG A 196 -10.22 -1.08 -27.56
C ARG A 196 -10.84 -1.72 -28.80
N TRP A 197 -12.18 -1.85 -28.82
CA TRP A 197 -12.92 -2.44 -29.94
C TRP A 197 -12.64 -1.71 -31.27
N SER A 198 -12.63 -0.38 -31.25
CA SER A 198 -12.40 0.45 -32.45
C SER A 198 -11.02 0.22 -33.05
N ARG A 199 -10.00 -0.07 -32.23
CA ARG A 199 -8.64 -0.32 -32.73
C ARG A 199 -8.56 -1.65 -33.47
N PHE A 200 -9.11 -2.71 -32.88
CA PHE A 200 -9.16 -4.04 -33.51
C PHE A 200 -9.86 -4.01 -34.88
N HIS A 201 -10.94 -3.22 -35.00
CA HIS A 201 -11.75 -3.16 -36.23
C HIS A 201 -11.33 -2.05 -37.20
N ARG A 202 -10.37 -1.19 -36.84
CA ARG A 202 -9.71 -0.26 -37.78
C ARG A 202 -8.43 -0.82 -38.39
N ALA A 203 -7.87 -1.86 -37.78
CA ALA A 203 -6.66 -2.55 -38.24
C ALA A 203 -6.95 -3.71 -39.22
N SER A 204 -8.23 -3.95 -39.54
CA SER A 204 -8.71 -4.93 -40.53
C SER A 204 -9.22 -4.19 -41.77
#